data_AF-A0A7W0S323-F1
#
_entry.id   AF-A0A7W0S323-F1
#
_cell.length_a   1.000
_cell.length_b   1.000
_cell.length_c   1.000
_cell.angle_alpha   90.00
_cell.angle_beta   90.00
_cell.angle_gamma   90.00
#
_symmetry.space_group_name_H-M   'P 1'
#
loop_
_entity.id
_entity.type
_entity.pdbx_description
1 polymer ?
#
loop_
_entity_poly.entity_id
_entity_poly.type
_entity_poly.pdbx_seq_one_letter_code
_entity_poly.pdbx_strand_id
1 'polypeptide(L)'
;MLAASALAATVLAGTQQAWLYVLLTVAATFFGIGVWPIVVDGALARVSPHQRSGLTIAWNAREYATIAVTTVLGGYLLDTSARPTLLLALVAALLAAAAVSALTVLRRPVYVARTT
;
A
#
# COMPACT_ATOMS: atom_id res chain seq x y z
N MET A 1 8.82 4.39 -3.78
CA MET A 1 8.48 3.01 -3.38
C MET A 1 7.17 2.53 -3.97
N LEU A 2 6.02 2.92 -3.42
CA LEU A 2 4.70 2.45 -3.88
C LEU A 2 4.47 2.76 -5.37
N ALA A 3 4.92 3.93 -5.83
CA ALA A 3 4.93 4.28 -7.26
C ALA A 3 5.88 3.39 -8.10
N ALA A 4 7.03 2.99 -7.56
CA ALA A 4 7.97 2.09 -8.25
C ALA A 4 7.41 0.65 -8.29
N SER A 5 6.75 0.19 -7.23
CA SER A 5 6.04 -1.08 -7.19
C SER A 5 4.84 -1.09 -8.15
N ALA A 6 4.12 0.04 -8.28
CA ALA A 6 3.04 0.20 -9.25
C ALA A 6 3.55 0.19 -10.70
N LEU A 7 4.68 0.88 -10.96
CA LEU A 7 5.34 0.86 -12.27
C LEU A 7 5.80 -0.56 -12.62
N ALA A 8 6.45 -1.23 -11.67
CA ALA A 8 6.90 -2.61 -11.80
C ALA A 8 5.74 -3.56 -12.13
N ALA A 9 4.64 -3.50 -11.40
CA ALA A 9 3.45 -4.32 -11.65
C ALA A 9 2.82 -4.04 -13.03
N THR A 10 2.83 -2.78 -13.49
CA THR A 10 2.36 -2.39 -14.82
C THR A 10 3.24 -2.95 -15.94
N VAL A 11 4.57 -2.83 -15.81
CA VAL A 11 5.54 -3.41 -16.76
C VAL A 11 5.41 -4.94 -16.79
N LEU A 12 5.13 -5.54 -15.65
CA LEU A 12 4.92 -6.97 -15.53
C LEU A 12 3.67 -7.47 -16.27
N ALA A 13 2.56 -6.73 -16.15
CA ALA A 13 1.33 -7.02 -16.86
C ALA A 13 1.52 -6.99 -18.39
N GLY A 14 2.47 -6.19 -18.88
CA GLY A 14 2.79 -6.11 -20.30
C GLY A 14 3.76 -7.16 -20.84
N THR A 15 4.60 -7.77 -19.99
CA THR A 15 5.77 -8.56 -20.44
C THR A 15 5.68 -10.08 -20.22
N GLN A 16 4.79 -10.56 -19.33
CA GLN A 16 4.58 -12.00 -19.03
C GLN A 16 5.84 -12.81 -18.65
N GLN A 17 6.89 -12.17 -18.13
CA GLN A 17 8.12 -12.88 -17.74
C GLN A 17 8.13 -13.27 -16.25
N ALA A 18 8.14 -14.58 -15.97
CA ALA A 18 8.06 -15.14 -14.61
C ALA A 18 9.23 -14.75 -13.68
N TRP A 19 10.45 -14.58 -14.22
CA TRP A 19 11.59 -14.13 -13.41
C TRP A 19 11.49 -12.66 -13.02
N LEU A 20 10.97 -11.84 -13.93
CA LEU A 20 10.66 -10.44 -13.65
C LEU A 20 9.58 -10.34 -12.55
N TYR A 21 8.63 -11.29 -12.52
CA TYR A 21 7.58 -11.38 -11.50
C TYR A 21 8.13 -11.61 -10.10
N VAL A 22 8.99 -12.62 -9.95
CA VAL A 22 9.59 -12.94 -8.65
C VAL A 22 10.43 -11.77 -8.16
N LEU A 23 11.28 -11.21 -9.02
CA LEU A 23 12.15 -10.07 -8.66
C LEU A 23 11.34 -8.86 -8.18
N LEU A 24 10.32 -8.46 -8.94
CA LEU A 24 9.53 -7.27 -8.63
C LEU A 24 8.58 -7.48 -7.44
N THR A 25 8.07 -8.69 -7.23
CA THR A 25 7.27 -9.05 -6.06
C THR A 25 8.11 -9.03 -4.79
N VAL A 26 9.32 -9.61 -4.83
CA VAL A 26 10.26 -9.58 -3.71
C VAL A 26 10.67 -8.15 -3.40
N ALA A 27 11.02 -7.35 -4.41
CA ALA A 27 11.34 -5.93 -4.23
C ALA A 27 10.17 -5.17 -3.61
N ALA A 28 8.95 -5.31 -4.15
CA ALA A 28 7.76 -4.65 -3.62
C ALA A 28 7.44 -5.09 -2.18
N THR A 29 7.69 -6.34 -1.82
CA THR A 29 7.49 -6.88 -0.46
C THR A 29 8.52 -6.32 0.51
N PHE A 30 9.81 -6.35 0.16
CA PHE A 30 10.89 -5.80 0.99
C PHE A 30 10.68 -4.32 1.28
N PHE A 31 10.36 -3.57 0.22
CA PHE A 31 10.11 -2.17 0.33
C PHE A 31 8.78 -1.89 1.08
N GLY A 32 7.70 -2.60 0.72
CA GLY A 32 6.39 -2.50 1.37
C GLY A 32 6.43 -2.72 2.87
N ILE A 33 7.00 -3.84 3.31
CA ILE A 33 7.08 -4.20 4.74
C ILE A 33 8.04 -3.27 5.49
N GLY A 34 9.18 -2.91 4.91
CA GLY A 34 10.18 -2.06 5.58
C GLY A 34 9.75 -0.59 5.74
N VAL A 35 8.96 -0.06 4.80
CA VAL A 35 8.58 1.37 4.79
C VAL A 35 7.24 1.62 5.48
N TRP A 36 6.39 0.61 5.61
CA TRP A 36 5.06 0.78 6.21
C TRP A 36 5.10 1.36 7.64
N PRO A 37 5.95 0.88 8.57
CA PRO A 37 6.05 1.47 9.91
C PRO A 37 6.43 2.95 9.86
N ILE A 38 7.32 3.35 8.95
CA ILE A 38 7.77 4.74 8.77
C ILE A 38 6.61 5.63 8.30
N VAL A 39 5.75 5.13 7.40
CA VAL A 39 4.57 5.86 6.92
C VAL A 39 3.55 6.05 8.04
N VAL A 40 3.31 5.00 8.84
CA VAL A 40 2.40 5.04 9.98
C VAL A 40 2.92 6.01 11.05
N ASP A 41 4.19 5.91 11.43
CA ASP A 41 4.82 6.81 12.38
C ASP A 41 4.79 8.26 11.88
N GLY A 42 5.10 8.47 10.60
CA GLY A 42 5.00 9.77 9.95
C GLY A 42 3.58 10.33 9.99
N ALA A 43 2.55 9.51 9.75
CA ALA A 43 1.16 9.91 9.84
C ALA A 43 0.76 10.27 11.28
N LEU A 44 1.13 9.44 12.26
CA LEU A 44 0.84 9.68 13.69
C LEU A 44 1.55 10.92 14.24
N ALA A 45 2.74 11.25 13.74
CA ALA A 45 3.46 12.47 14.09
C ALA A 45 2.69 13.75 13.71
N ARG A 46 1.71 13.68 12.79
CA ARG A 46 0.87 14.81 12.36
C ARG A 46 -0.42 14.95 13.17
N VAL A 47 -0.63 14.08 14.14
CA VAL A 47 -1.81 14.06 15.00
C VAL A 47 -1.40 14.33 16.45
N SER A 48 -2.26 15.04 17.16
CA SER A 48 -2.16 15.25 18.60
C SER A 48 -2.08 13.91 19.36
N PRO A 49 -1.26 13.81 20.43
CA PRO A 49 -1.05 12.55 21.15
C PRO A 49 -2.34 11.87 21.66
N HIS A 50 -3.30 12.65 22.13
CA HIS A 50 -4.56 12.13 22.69
C HIS A 50 -5.48 11.46 21.66
N GLN A 51 -5.31 11.76 20.36
CA GLN A 51 -6.09 11.16 19.27
C GLN A 51 -5.42 9.92 18.68
N ARG A 52 -4.14 9.68 18.95
CA ARG A 52 -3.35 8.64 18.26
C ARG A 52 -3.92 7.24 18.47
N SER A 53 -4.28 6.88 19.70
CA SER A 53 -4.77 5.53 20.02
C SER A 53 -6.05 5.17 19.24
N GLY A 54 -7.03 6.07 19.21
CA GLY A 54 -8.27 5.87 18.46
C GLY A 54 -8.04 5.78 16.95
N LEU A 55 -7.12 6.61 16.43
CA LEU A 55 -6.76 6.56 15.01
C LEU A 55 -5.99 5.30 14.66
N THR A 56 -5.11 4.80 15.52
CA THR A 56 -4.40 3.52 15.32
C THR A 56 -5.38 2.35 15.23
N ILE A 57 -6.41 2.30 16.09
CA ILE A 57 -7.44 1.25 16.03
C ILE A 57 -8.24 1.35 14.72
N ALA A 58 -8.73 2.54 14.39
CA ALA A 58 -9.48 2.76 13.15
C ALA A 58 -8.66 2.46 11.90
N TRP A 59 -7.36 2.78 11.94
CA TRP A 59 -6.40 2.46 10.90
C TRP A 59 -6.24 0.95 10.73
N ASN A 60 -5.91 0.23 11.81
CA ASN A 60 -5.74 -1.22 11.78
C ASN A 60 -6.99 -1.93 11.27
N ALA A 61 -8.19 -1.51 11.72
CA ALA A 61 -9.44 -2.08 11.23
C ALA A 61 -9.60 -1.89 9.71
N ARG A 62 -9.29 -0.71 9.18
CA ARG A 62 -9.35 -0.41 7.73
C ARG A 62 -8.28 -1.17 6.95
N GLU A 63 -7.08 -1.31 7.51
CA GLU A 63 -5.99 -2.08 6.91
C GLU A 63 -6.39 -3.55 6.77
N TYR A 64 -6.87 -4.18 7.85
CA TYR A 64 -7.34 -5.56 7.81
C TYR A 64 -8.53 -5.75 6.87
N ALA A 65 -9.49 -4.81 6.85
CA ALA A 65 -10.59 -4.86 5.90
C ALA A 65 -10.08 -4.79 4.44
N THR A 66 -9.10 -3.93 4.17
CA THR A 66 -8.49 -3.81 2.84
C THR A 66 -7.76 -5.09 2.46
N ILE A 67 -7.00 -5.71 3.37
CA ILE A 67 -6.34 -7.00 3.17
C ILE A 67 -7.39 -8.08 2.85
N ALA A 68 -8.46 -8.17 3.64
CA ALA A 68 -9.52 -9.15 3.42
C ALA A 68 -10.17 -8.99 2.03
N VAL A 69 -10.56 -7.76 1.67
CA VAL A 69 -11.20 -7.47 0.37
C VAL A 69 -10.24 -7.77 -0.79
N THR A 70 -8.98 -7.34 -0.70
CA THR A 70 -7.99 -7.58 -1.76
C THR A 70 -7.63 -9.05 -1.90
N THR A 71 -7.63 -9.81 -0.80
CA THR A 71 -7.44 -11.26 -0.81
C THR A 71 -8.61 -11.96 -1.50
N VAL A 72 -9.85 -11.62 -1.15
CA VAL A 72 -11.06 -12.19 -1.78
C VAL A 72 -11.09 -11.85 -3.27
N LEU A 73 -10.85 -10.59 -3.64
CA LEU A 73 -10.86 -10.15 -5.03
C LEU A 73 -9.71 -10.79 -5.83
N GLY A 74 -8.51 -10.90 -5.24
CA GLY A 74 -7.38 -11.59 -5.84
C GLY A 74 -7.66 -13.08 -6.07
N GLY A 75 -8.25 -13.75 -5.08
CA GLY A 75 -8.68 -15.15 -5.21
C GLY A 75 -9.72 -15.33 -6.31
N TYR A 76 -10.75 -14.48 -6.34
CA TYR A 76 -11.77 -14.50 -7.39
C TYR A 76 -11.19 -14.28 -8.79
N LEU A 77 -10.27 -13.32 -8.94
CA LEU A 77 -9.63 -13.05 -10.22
C LEU A 77 -8.67 -14.17 -10.66
N LEU A 78 -8.01 -14.85 -9.71
CA LEU A 78 -7.22 -16.05 -10.00
C LEU A 78 -8.10 -17.20 -10.49
N ASP A 79 -9.26 -17.38 -9.86
CA ASP A 79 -10.20 -18.47 -10.17
C ASP A 79 -10.94 -18.23 -11.50
N THR A 80 -11.36 -16.99 -11.76
CA THR A 80 -12.20 -16.66 -12.93
C THR A 80 -11.42 -16.18 -14.14
N SER A 81 -10.16 -15.76 -14.00
CA SER A 81 -9.37 -15.27 -15.12
C SER A 81 -8.25 -16.23 -15.49
N ALA A 82 -8.26 -16.72 -16.74
CA ALA A 82 -7.11 -17.39 -17.33
C ALA A 82 -5.96 -16.41 -17.66
N ARG A 83 -6.00 -15.17 -17.15
CA ARG A 83 -5.15 -14.05 -17.56
C ARG A 83 -4.48 -13.40 -16.35
N PRO A 84 -3.23 -13.79 -16.01
CA PRO A 84 -2.45 -13.22 -14.91
C PRO A 84 -2.30 -11.69 -14.97
N THR A 85 -2.47 -11.09 -16.14
CA THR A 85 -2.38 -9.65 -16.37
C THR A 85 -3.44 -8.84 -15.62
N LEU A 86 -4.64 -9.37 -15.38
CA LEU A 86 -5.70 -8.67 -14.65
C LEU A 86 -5.36 -8.52 -13.16
N LEU A 87 -4.76 -9.55 -12.56
CA LEU A 87 -4.28 -9.52 -11.19
C LEU A 87 -3.14 -8.52 -11.02
N LEU A 88 -2.22 -8.47 -11.99
CA LEU A 88 -1.10 -7.53 -11.97
C LEU A 88 -1.57 -6.08 -12.14
N ALA A 89 -2.57 -5.84 -13.00
CA ALA A 89 -3.19 -4.53 -13.13
C ALA A 89 -3.89 -4.09 -11.84
N LEU A 90 -4.61 -5.00 -11.17
CA LEU A 90 -5.22 -4.73 -9.86
C LEU A 90 -4.16 -4.37 -8.82
N VAL A 91 -3.09 -5.14 -8.73
CA VAL A 91 -1.97 -4.87 -7.80
C VAL A 91 -1.33 -3.51 -8.09
N ALA A 92 -1.09 -3.19 -9.36
CA ALA A 92 -0.54 -1.89 -9.78
C ALA A 92 -1.44 -0.72 -9.33
N ALA A 93 -2.76 -0.86 -9.53
CA ALA A 93 -3.75 0.15 -9.14
C ALA A 93 -3.77 0.36 -7.62
N LEU A 94 -3.77 -0.71 -6.84
CA LEU A 94 -3.75 -0.66 -5.38
C LEU A 94 -2.48 0.02 -4.85
N LEU A 95 -1.32 -0.31 -5.42
CA LEU A 95 -0.04 0.31 -5.06
C LEU A 95 -0.01 1.80 -5.41
N ALA A 96 -0.55 2.19 -6.57
CA ALA A 96 -0.66 3.59 -6.96
C ALA A 96 -1.57 4.37 -5.99
N ALA A 97 -2.73 3.81 -5.64
CA ALA A 97 -3.65 4.42 -4.68
C ALA A 97 -3.02 4.58 -3.30
N ALA A 98 -2.26 3.59 -2.83
CA ALA A 98 -1.49 3.67 -1.59
C ALA A 98 -0.44 4.78 -1.67
N ALA A 99 0.28 4.91 -2.79
CA ALA A 99 1.28 5.96 -2.99
C ALA A 99 0.68 7.36 -2.87
N VAL A 100 -0.44 7.60 -3.56
CA VAL A 100 -1.15 8.88 -3.55
C VAL A 100 -1.68 9.20 -2.15
N SER A 101 -2.23 8.20 -1.45
CA SER A 101 -2.74 8.34 -0.09
C SER A 101 -1.61 8.73 0.88
N ALA A 102 -0.47 8.03 0.82
CA ALA A 102 0.70 8.33 1.64
C ALA A 102 1.23 9.75 1.38
N LEU A 103 1.37 10.16 0.11
CA LEU A 103 1.80 11.51 -0.24
C LEU A 103 0.85 12.58 0.31
N THR A 104 -0.46 12.33 0.23
CA THR A 104 -1.48 13.26 0.73
C THR A 104 -1.39 13.44 2.24
N VAL A 105 -1.20 12.34 2.99
CA VAL A 105 -1.03 12.39 4.45
C VAL A 105 0.28 13.07 4.83
N LEU A 106 1.39 12.69 4.18
CA LEU A 106 2.73 13.20 4.52
C LEU A 106 2.92 14.69 4.20
N ARG A 107 2.12 15.27 3.30
CA ARG A 107 2.10 16.72 3.03
C ARG A 107 1.58 17.56 4.21
N ARG A 108 0.89 16.97 5.18
CA ARG A 108 0.40 17.71 6.35
C ARG A 108 1.56 18.07 7.29
N PRO A 109 1.50 19.23 7.97
CA PRO A 109 2.52 19.62 8.94
C PRO A 109 2.53 18.67 10.15
N VAL A 110 3.71 18.46 10.71
CA VAL A 110 3.90 17.70 11.95
C VAL A 110 3.21 18.42 13.10
N TYR A 111 2.60 17.66 14.01
CA TYR A 111 1.95 18.22 15.20
C TYR A 111 3.00 18.87 16.10
N VAL A 112 2.81 20.15 16.41
CA VAL A 112 3.59 20.90 17.39
C VAL A 112 2.64 21.33 18.51
N ALA A 113 2.92 20.93 19.75
CA ALA A 113 2.16 21.41 20.90
C ALA A 113 2.41 22.92 21.04
N ARG A 114 1.34 23.73 21.05
CA ARG A 114 1.46 25.15 21.38
C ARG A 114 1.68 25.26 22.88
N THR A 115 2.86 25.71 23.29
CA THR A 115 3.10 26.20 24.65
C THR A 115 2.43 27.57 24.77
N THR A 116 1.30 27.62 25.46
CA THR A 116 0.72 28.86 26.01
C THR A 116 1.04 28.94 27.49
#